data_AF-A0A0N4UNZ8-F1
#
_entry.id   AF-A0A0N4UNZ8-F1
#
_cell.length_a   1.000
_cell.length_b   1.000
_cell.length_c   1.000
_cell.angle_alpha   90.00
_cell.angle_beta   90.00
_cell.angle_gamma   90.00
#
_symmetry.space_group_name_H-M   'P 1'
#
loop_
_entity.id
_entity.type
_entity.pdbx_description
1 polymer ?
#
loop_
_entity_poly.entity_id
_entity_poly.type
_entity_poly.pdbx_seq_one_letter_code
_entity_poly.pdbx_strand_id
1 'polypeptide(L)'
;MLILCLRDHGCYMFSKAIVIDSISKYRIECTVDDIRHEMGNFASSKNVPKLMSRMGQHWRLEDDIIGGAPHPDICEYAIFSDGAGQISEKFASLVAERFELKTTPSCFQVRFKGFKGVLCVNPLLDLKGRENIVFRKSQKKFEEDEEEIAELEVVKYSLPTSACLSRPLIMIS
;
A
#
# COMPACT_ATOMS: atom_id res chain seq x y z
N MET A 1 -18.98 -24.94 13.26
CA MET A 1 -17.67 -24.69 12.64
C MET A 1 -17.93 -24.36 11.18
N LEU A 2 -17.86 -23.08 10.80
CA LEU A 2 -18.01 -22.65 9.41
C LEU A 2 -16.62 -22.36 8.84
N ILE A 3 -16.28 -22.98 7.71
CA ILE A 3 -15.01 -22.78 7.00
C ILE A 3 -15.25 -21.68 5.97
N LEU A 4 -14.55 -20.55 6.09
CA LEU A 4 -14.68 -19.42 5.18
C LEU A 4 -13.37 -19.21 4.39
N CYS A 5 -13.34 -19.75 3.17
CA CYS A 5 -12.31 -19.60 2.12
C CYS A 5 -10.92 -20.24 2.36
N LEU A 6 -10.53 -21.07 1.39
CA LEU A 6 -9.14 -21.46 1.09
C LEU A 6 -8.53 -20.46 0.10
N ARG A 7 -7.42 -19.83 0.46
CA ARG A 7 -6.50 -19.18 -0.49
C ARG A 7 -5.08 -19.43 0.00
N ASP A 8 -4.26 -20.03 -0.86
CA ASP A 8 -2.83 -20.32 -0.71
C ASP A 8 -2.35 -20.56 0.74
N HIS A 9 -2.58 -21.79 1.22
CA HIS A 9 -2.01 -22.40 2.43
C HIS A 9 -2.49 -21.93 3.83
N GLY A 10 -3.52 -21.08 3.95
CA GLY A 10 -4.09 -20.67 5.26
C GLY A 10 -5.50 -21.19 5.57
N CYS A 11 -5.81 -21.41 6.85
CA CYS A 11 -7.15 -21.70 7.37
C CYS A 11 -7.47 -20.79 8.56
N TYR A 12 -8.59 -20.07 8.52
CA TYR A 12 -9.09 -19.27 9.64
C TYR A 12 -10.34 -19.95 10.24
N MET A 13 -10.33 -20.15 11.56
CA MET A 13 -11.45 -20.70 12.32
C MET A 13 -12.05 -19.62 13.22
N PHE A 14 -13.36 -19.41 13.12
CA PHE A 14 -14.12 -18.58 14.06
C PHE A 14 -14.95 -19.48 14.98
N SER A 15 -14.90 -19.19 16.28
CA SER A 15 -15.78 -19.77 17.28
C SER A 15 -16.75 -18.70 17.76
N LYS A 16 -18.02 -19.06 17.92
CA LYS A 16 -19.04 -18.16 18.47
C LYS A 16 -18.57 -17.63 19.82
N ALA A 17 -18.45 -16.31 19.95
CA ALA A 17 -18.15 -15.65 21.21
C ALA A 17 -19.46 -15.14 21.84
N ILE A 18 -19.70 -15.54 23.08
CA ILE A 18 -20.76 -14.97 23.90
C ILE A 18 -20.13 -13.79 24.63
N VAL A 19 -20.55 -12.57 24.28
CA VAL A 19 -20.08 -11.35 24.95
C VAL A 19 -21.14 -10.93 25.96
N ILE A 20 -20.70 -10.63 27.18
CA ILE A 20 -21.58 -10.08 28.22
C ILE A 20 -21.56 -8.56 28.05
N ASP A 21 -22.70 -7.98 27.71
CA ASP A 21 -22.81 -6.53 27.62
C ASP A 21 -22.66 -5.91 29.01
N SER A 22 -21.69 -5.00 29.15
CA SER A 22 -21.38 -4.28 30.38
C SER A 22 -22.52 -3.36 30.85
N ILE A 23 -23.46 -3.01 29.97
CA ILE A 23 -24.56 -2.09 30.26
C ILE A 23 -25.84 -2.86 30.61
N SER A 24 -26.20 -3.88 29.83
CA SER A 24 -27.47 -4.60 30.01
C SER A 24 -27.36 -5.93 30.78
N LYS A 25 -26.15 -6.42 31.09
CA LYS A 25 -25.90 -7.75 31.70
C LYS A 25 -26.52 -8.94 30.95
N TYR A 26 -27.01 -8.75 29.72
CA TYR A 26 -27.53 -9.82 28.88
C TYR A 26 -26.41 -10.53 28.12
N ARG A 27 -26.62 -11.83 27.87
CA ARG A 27 -25.76 -12.63 26.99
C ARG A 27 -26.09 -12.27 25.55
N ILE A 28 -25.16 -11.57 24.89
CA ILE A 28 -25.27 -11.28 23.46
C ILE A 28 -24.45 -12.35 22.73
N GLU A 29 -25.12 -13.17 21.93
CA GLU A 29 -24.42 -13.99 20.94
C GLU A 29 -23.91 -13.06 19.86
N CYS A 30 -22.59 -12.87 19.79
CA CYS A 30 -21.99 -12.10 18.72
C CYS A 30 -21.87 -13.01 17.50
N THR A 31 -22.79 -12.84 16.55
CA THR A 31 -22.77 -13.57 15.29
C THR A 31 -21.83 -12.86 14.32
N VAL A 32 -21.26 -13.61 13.37
CA VAL A 32 -20.37 -13.03 12.33
C VAL A 32 -21.07 -11.91 11.56
N ASP A 33 -22.39 -11.97 11.44
CA ASP A 33 -23.19 -10.97 10.74
C ASP A 33 -23.40 -9.67 11.54
N ASP A 34 -23.37 -9.72 12.87
CA ASP A 34 -23.45 -8.53 13.73
C ASP A 34 -22.15 -7.71 13.66
N ILE A 35 -21.00 -8.40 13.67
CA ILE A 35 -19.67 -7.80 13.47
C ILE A 35 -19.59 -7.14 12.07
N ARG A 36 -20.25 -7.73 11.06
CA ARG A 36 -20.27 -7.22 9.68
C ARG A 36 -21.19 -6.01 9.51
N HIS A 37 -22.26 -5.90 10.29
CA HIS A 37 -23.21 -4.78 10.18
C HIS A 37 -22.68 -3.50 10.86
N GLU A 38 -21.84 -3.64 11.89
CA GLU A 38 -21.31 -2.50 12.66
C GLU A 38 -20.11 -1.79 12.00
N MET A 39 -19.37 -2.47 11.10
CA MET A 39 -18.17 -1.93 10.44
C MET A 39 -18.41 -1.08 9.18
N GLY A 40 -19.66 -0.89 8.75
CA GLY A 40 -19.95 -0.18 7.49
C GLY A 40 -19.53 -0.96 6.24
N ASN A 41 -20.18 -0.65 5.12
CA ASN A 41 -20.18 -1.48 3.92
C ASN A 41 -18.84 -1.43 3.13
N PHE A 42 -17.88 -2.29 3.49
CA PHE A 42 -16.62 -2.49 2.75
C PHE A 42 -16.38 -3.95 2.33
N ALA A 43 -17.40 -4.81 2.44
CA ALA A 43 -17.28 -6.27 2.29
C ALA A 43 -17.16 -6.79 0.84
N SER A 44 -17.12 -5.93 -0.20
CA SER A 44 -17.16 -6.38 -1.60
C SER A 44 -15.81 -6.47 -2.32
N SER A 45 -14.66 -6.20 -1.68
CA SER A 45 -13.36 -6.36 -2.34
C SER A 45 -12.37 -7.17 -1.50
N LYS A 46 -12.38 -8.50 -1.69
CA LYS A 46 -11.31 -9.38 -1.17
C LYS A 46 -9.98 -9.26 -1.94
N ASN A 47 -9.99 -8.65 -3.13
CA ASN A 47 -8.81 -8.45 -3.96
C ASN A 47 -8.16 -7.11 -3.63
N VAL A 48 -6.93 -7.14 -3.06
CA VAL A 48 -6.06 -5.97 -2.88
C VAL A 48 -6.06 -5.07 -4.13
N PRO A 49 -5.93 -5.63 -5.35
CA PRO A 49 -5.94 -4.83 -6.57
C PRO A 49 -7.23 -4.00 -6.78
N LYS A 50 -8.41 -4.53 -6.43
CA LYS A 50 -9.70 -3.82 -6.61
C LYS A 50 -9.91 -2.68 -5.62
N LEU A 51 -9.46 -2.86 -4.38
CA LEU A 51 -9.51 -1.79 -3.38
C LEU A 51 -8.54 -0.67 -3.78
N MET A 52 -7.33 -1.07 -4.18
CA MET A 52 -6.28 -0.18 -4.65
C MET A 52 -6.69 0.54 -5.95
N SER A 53 -7.47 -0.09 -6.84
CA SER A 53 -8.08 0.54 -8.02
C SER A 53 -9.01 1.70 -7.65
N ARG A 54 -9.92 1.47 -6.69
CA ARG A 54 -10.85 2.51 -6.23
C ARG A 54 -10.15 3.63 -5.46
N MET A 55 -9.10 3.29 -4.74
CA MET A 55 -8.31 4.24 -3.97
C MET A 55 -7.35 5.05 -4.84
N GLY A 56 -6.84 4.45 -5.92
CA GLY A 56 -6.10 5.08 -7.00
C GLY A 56 -6.95 6.02 -7.87
N GLN A 57 -8.11 6.49 -7.40
CA GLN A 57 -8.82 7.62 -7.99
C GLN A 57 -8.37 8.96 -7.40
N HIS A 58 -7.75 8.95 -6.21
CA HIS A 58 -7.24 10.15 -5.55
C HIS A 58 -5.71 10.18 -5.60
N TRP A 59 -5.18 10.27 -6.81
CA TRP A 59 -3.75 10.44 -7.05
C TRP A 59 -3.45 11.74 -7.79
N ARG A 60 -2.23 12.23 -7.60
CA ARG A 60 -1.68 13.39 -8.29
C ARG A 60 -0.39 12.99 -9.00
N LEU A 61 -0.13 13.61 -10.15
CA LEU A 61 1.17 13.58 -10.80
C LEU A 61 1.98 14.83 -10.43
N GLU A 62 3.18 14.65 -9.89
CA GLU A 62 4.13 15.72 -9.62
C GLU A 62 5.38 15.60 -10.52
N ASP A 63 6.08 16.72 -10.68
CA ASP A 63 7.39 16.74 -11.31
C ASP A 63 8.43 16.06 -10.44
N ASP A 64 9.47 15.54 -11.08
CA ASP A 64 10.60 14.99 -10.37
C ASP A 64 11.40 16.07 -9.64
N ILE A 65 11.93 15.71 -8.47
CA ILE A 65 12.82 16.56 -7.69
C ILE A 65 14.19 16.51 -8.38
N ILE A 66 14.47 17.57 -9.10
CA ILE A 66 15.75 17.82 -9.74
C ILE A 66 16.65 18.51 -8.73
N GLY A 67 17.88 18.04 -8.56
CA GLY A 67 18.86 18.72 -7.73
C GLY A 67 20.30 18.25 -7.95
N GLY A 68 21.20 18.83 -7.18
CA GLY A 68 22.62 18.54 -7.22
C GLY A 68 23.39 19.53 -8.09
N ALA A 69 24.72 19.53 -7.96
CA ALA A 69 25.56 20.19 -8.94
C ALA A 69 25.39 19.46 -10.28
N PRO A 70 25.36 20.18 -11.42
CA PRO A 70 25.34 19.54 -12.72
C PRO A 70 26.54 18.59 -12.84
N HIS A 71 26.31 17.40 -13.38
CA HIS A 71 27.39 16.44 -13.58
C HIS A 71 28.47 17.09 -14.47
N PRO A 72 29.77 17.04 -14.10
CA PRO A 72 30.82 17.77 -14.80
C PRO A 72 30.90 17.45 -16.30
N ASP A 73 30.52 16.22 -16.70
CA ASP A 73 30.59 15.79 -18.09
C ASP A 73 29.27 15.89 -18.88
N ILE A 74 28.11 15.89 -18.21
CA ILE A 74 26.79 15.79 -18.87
C ILE A 74 26.03 17.12 -18.79
N CYS A 75 26.45 18.06 -17.94
CA CYS A 75 25.77 19.34 -17.69
C CYS A 75 24.28 19.20 -17.32
N GLU A 76 23.84 18.00 -16.94
CA GLU A 76 22.49 17.71 -16.51
C GLU A 76 22.42 17.60 -14.99
N TYR A 77 21.30 18.05 -14.44
CA TYR A 77 21.01 17.91 -13.02
C TYR A 77 20.60 16.47 -12.72
N ALA A 78 21.00 15.97 -11.55
CA ALA A 78 20.59 14.64 -11.11
C ALA A 78 19.10 14.65 -10.71
N ILE A 79 18.36 13.65 -11.19
CA ILE A 79 16.99 13.41 -10.73
C ILE A 79 17.07 12.57 -9.46
N PHE A 80 16.87 13.20 -8.30
CA PHE A 80 16.97 12.50 -7.01
C PHE A 80 15.76 11.61 -6.70
N SER A 81 14.62 11.91 -7.33
CA SER A 81 13.37 11.21 -7.07
C SER A 81 12.97 10.24 -8.18
N ASP A 82 13.89 9.83 -9.06
CA ASP A 82 13.58 8.96 -10.18
C ASP A 82 12.93 7.66 -9.69
N GLY A 83 11.71 7.41 -10.16
CA GLY A 83 10.95 6.22 -9.82
C GLY A 83 10.36 6.21 -8.40
N ALA A 84 10.55 7.27 -7.61
CA ALA A 84 9.98 7.40 -6.27
C ALA A 84 8.75 8.30 -6.31
N GLY A 85 7.68 7.91 -5.62
CA GLY A 85 6.49 8.71 -5.37
C GLY A 85 6.20 8.76 -3.87
N GLN A 86 5.03 9.26 -3.50
CA GLN A 86 4.63 9.41 -2.10
C GLN A 86 3.25 8.79 -1.86
N ILE A 87 3.07 8.26 -0.66
CA ILE A 87 1.81 7.69 -0.18
C ILE A 87 1.51 8.30 1.19
N SER A 88 0.26 8.64 1.46
CA SER A 88 -0.13 9.18 2.76
C SER A 88 0.02 8.11 3.85
N GLU A 89 0.25 8.50 5.10
CA GLU A 89 0.43 7.56 6.20
C GLU A 89 -0.87 6.80 6.49
N LYS A 90 -2.02 7.49 6.48
CA LYS A 90 -3.34 6.86 6.59
C LYS A 90 -3.55 5.82 5.49
N PHE A 91 -3.16 6.17 4.26
CA PHE A 91 -3.32 5.27 3.12
C PHE A 91 -2.37 4.05 3.22
N ALA A 92 -1.12 4.28 3.60
CA ALA A 92 -0.15 3.24 3.84
C ALA A 92 -0.59 2.27 4.94
N SER A 93 -1.20 2.77 6.02
CA SER A 93 -1.76 1.94 7.08
C SER A 93 -2.93 1.09 6.59
N LEU A 94 -3.81 1.63 5.74
CA LEU A 94 -4.88 0.84 5.11
C LEU A 94 -4.31 -0.26 4.20
N VAL A 95 -3.25 0.04 3.44
CA VAL A 95 -2.54 -0.97 2.64
C VAL A 95 -1.93 -2.03 3.57
N ALA A 96 -1.26 -1.63 4.64
CA ALA A 96 -0.61 -2.55 5.58
C ALA A 96 -1.61 -3.46 6.30
N GLU A 97 -2.73 -2.92 6.78
CA GLU A 97 -3.84 -3.66 7.36
C GLU A 97 -4.38 -4.69 6.36
N ARG A 98 -4.46 -4.29 5.08
CA ARG A 98 -4.93 -5.17 4.02
C ARG A 98 -3.99 -6.32 3.69
N PHE A 99 -2.70 -6.13 3.87
CA PHE A 99 -1.68 -7.17 3.79
C PHE A 99 -1.48 -7.93 5.12
N GLU A 100 -2.32 -7.67 6.14
CA GLU A 100 -2.23 -8.25 7.47
C GLU A 100 -0.86 -8.02 8.15
N LEU A 101 -0.23 -6.89 7.84
CA LEU A 101 1.08 -6.52 8.38
C LEU A 101 0.93 -5.90 9.77
N LYS A 102 1.79 -6.32 10.71
CA LYS A 102 1.82 -5.78 12.09
C LYS A 102 2.25 -4.31 12.15
N THR A 103 3.05 -3.88 11.18
CA THR A 103 3.63 -2.54 11.11
C THR A 103 3.46 -2.01 9.71
N THR A 104 3.17 -0.71 9.57
CA THR A 104 3.07 -0.05 8.27
C THR A 104 4.46 0.05 7.62
N PRO A 105 4.71 -0.55 6.44
CA PRO A 105 5.95 -0.39 5.71
C PRO A 105 6.23 1.08 5.38
N SER A 106 7.48 1.50 5.41
CA SER A 106 7.89 2.87 5.05
C SER A 106 7.90 3.11 3.53
N CYS A 107 8.00 2.04 2.73
CA CYS A 107 7.82 2.13 1.29
C CYS A 107 7.18 0.88 0.67
N PHE A 108 6.52 1.09 -0.46
CA PHE A 108 5.84 0.06 -1.24
C PHE A 108 6.31 0.12 -2.69
N GLN A 109 6.70 -1.01 -3.26
CA GLN A 109 6.93 -1.13 -4.69
C GLN A 109 5.60 -1.38 -5.39
N VAL A 110 5.23 -0.52 -6.33
CA VAL A 110 3.90 -0.55 -6.94
C VAL A 110 3.92 -0.49 -8.46
N ARG A 111 2.84 -0.97 -9.07
CA ARG A 111 2.50 -0.81 -10.48
C ARG A 111 1.05 -0.33 -10.61
N PHE A 112 0.81 0.67 -11.44
CA PHE A 112 -0.52 1.24 -11.64
C PHE A 112 -0.58 2.01 -12.95
N LYS A 113 -1.54 1.77 -13.85
CA LYS A 113 -1.74 2.56 -15.09
C LYS A 113 -0.47 2.94 -15.86
N GLY A 114 0.43 1.99 -16.13
CA GLY A 114 1.73 2.29 -16.78
C GLY A 114 2.76 2.97 -15.87
N PHE A 115 2.39 3.37 -14.66
CA PHE A 115 3.29 3.80 -13.61
C PHE A 115 3.97 2.61 -12.95
N LYS A 116 5.28 2.73 -12.77
CA LYS A 116 6.12 1.77 -12.06
C LYS A 116 7.10 2.51 -11.18
N GLY A 117 7.22 2.07 -9.93
CA GLY A 117 8.19 2.65 -9.01
C GLY A 117 7.98 2.23 -7.57
N VAL A 118 8.46 3.06 -6.67
CA VAL A 118 8.25 2.94 -5.23
C VAL A 118 7.41 4.11 -4.72
N LEU A 119 6.56 3.88 -3.73
CA LEU A 119 5.85 4.92 -2.98
C LEU A 119 6.40 4.95 -1.57
N CYS A 120 6.90 6.11 -1.14
CA CYS A 120 7.41 6.31 0.21
C CYS A 120 6.34 6.98 1.08
N VAL A 121 6.18 6.51 2.31
CA VAL A 121 5.22 7.10 3.25
C VAL A 121 5.61 8.54 3.56
N ASN A 122 4.67 9.46 3.37
CA ASN A 122 4.82 10.87 3.69
C ASN A 122 3.62 11.35 4.54
N PRO A 123 3.79 11.46 5.87
CA PRO A 123 2.74 11.95 6.78
C PRO A 123 2.23 13.36 6.44
N LEU A 124 3.02 14.17 5.73
CA LEU A 124 2.60 15.53 5.32
C LEU A 124 1.45 15.52 4.31
N LEU A 125 1.23 14.42 3.60
CA LEU A 125 0.08 14.28 2.69
C LEU A 125 -1.24 14.23 3.44
N ASP A 126 -1.27 13.57 4.61
CA ASP A 126 -2.48 13.48 5.44
C ASP A 126 -2.89 14.84 6.02
N LEU A 127 -1.93 15.73 6.24
CA LEU A 127 -2.19 17.10 6.69
C LEU A 127 -2.83 17.95 5.58
N LYS A 128 -2.46 17.72 4.32
CA LYS A 128 -3.04 18.42 3.18
C LYS A 128 -4.46 17.91 2.88
N GLY A 129 -4.73 16.63 3.14
CA GLY A 129 -6.06 16.01 3.02
C GLY A 129 -6.63 16.01 1.60
N ARG A 130 -5.79 16.20 0.57
CA ARG A 130 -6.20 16.35 -0.83
C ARG A 130 -6.03 15.04 -1.61
N GLU A 131 -4.88 14.40 -1.49
CA GLU A 131 -4.55 13.18 -2.24
C GLU A 131 -3.89 12.14 -1.34
N ASN A 132 -4.15 10.87 -1.64
CA ASN A 132 -3.60 9.75 -0.89
C ASN A 132 -2.30 9.23 -1.50
N ILE A 133 -2.12 9.44 -2.81
CA ILE A 133 -0.94 8.98 -3.56
C ILE A 133 -0.46 10.11 -4.47
N VAL A 134 0.85 10.29 -4.52
CA VAL A 134 1.51 11.21 -5.46
C VAL A 134 2.49 10.41 -6.29
N PHE A 135 2.20 10.26 -7.58
CA PHE A 135 3.13 9.71 -8.54
C PHE A 135 4.01 10.83 -9.11
N ARG A 136 5.21 10.46 -9.59
CA ARG A 136 6.08 11.38 -10.32
C ARG A 136 6.13 11.06 -11.80
N LYS A 137 6.47 12.05 -12.63
CA LYS A 137 6.59 11.87 -14.09
C LYS A 137 7.53 10.73 -14.47
N SER A 138 8.68 10.61 -13.80
CA SER A 138 9.63 9.49 -13.98
C SER A 138 9.00 8.10 -13.77
N GLN A 139 7.92 7.99 -13.00
CA GLN A 139 7.25 6.72 -12.76
C GLN A 139 6.39 6.28 -13.95
N LYS A 140 5.91 7.20 -14.80
CA LYS A 140 5.12 6.87 -16.00
C LYS A 140 6.04 6.24 -17.05
N LYS A 141 5.95 4.92 -17.25
CA LYS A 141 6.78 4.19 -18.23
C LYS A 141 6.07 3.96 -19.56
N PHE A 142 4.74 3.89 -19.52
CA PHE A 142 3.91 3.69 -20.69
C PHE A 142 2.72 4.65 -20.64
N GLU A 143 2.27 5.10 -21.81
CA GLU A 143 0.95 5.71 -21.92
C GLU A 143 -0.06 4.57 -22.06
N GLU A 144 -1.09 4.58 -21.23
CA GLU A 144 -2.20 3.62 -21.30
C GLU A 144 -3.48 4.36 -21.67
N ASP A 145 -4.35 3.67 -22.39
CA ASP A 145 -5.66 4.20 -22.77
C ASP A 145 -6.51 4.45 -21.51
N GLU A 146 -7.11 5.65 -21.42
CA GLU A 146 -7.79 6.12 -20.21
C GLU A 146 -8.97 5.21 -19.77
N GLU A 147 -9.51 4.43 -20.70
CA GLU A 147 -10.72 3.63 -20.54
C GLU A 147 -10.53 2.35 -19.71
N GLU A 148 -9.30 1.88 -19.47
CA GLU A 148 -9.08 0.68 -18.67
C GLU A 148 -9.19 0.95 -17.16
N ILE A 149 -9.98 0.11 -16.48
CA ILE A 149 -10.01 0.04 -15.01
C ILE A 149 -8.68 -0.57 -14.58
N ALA A 150 -7.75 0.26 -14.15
CA ALA A 150 -6.49 -0.23 -13.65
C ALA A 150 -6.52 -0.47 -12.16
N GLU A 151 -5.84 -1.53 -11.78
CA GLU A 151 -5.66 -1.93 -10.40
C GLU A 151 -4.26 -1.53 -9.95
N LEU A 152 -4.16 -0.88 -8.78
CA LEU A 152 -2.86 -0.59 -8.18
C LEU A 152 -2.35 -1.89 -7.53
N GLU A 153 -1.29 -2.44 -8.10
CA GLU A 153 -0.63 -3.66 -7.67
C GLU A 153 0.55 -3.31 -6.76
N VAL A 154 0.57 -3.86 -5.54
CA VAL A 154 1.75 -3.79 -4.67
C VAL A 154 2.58 -5.05 -4.90
N VAL A 155 3.76 -4.87 -5.50
CA VAL A 155 4.68 -5.94 -5.86
C VAL A 155 5.48 -6.41 -4.64
N LYS A 156 6.00 -5.45 -3.86
CA LYS A 156 6.79 -5.66 -2.64
C LYS A 156 6.59 -4.50 -1.69
N TYR A 157 6.97 -4.69 -0.44
CA TYR A 157 6.98 -3.64 0.59
C TYR A 157 8.29 -3.70 1.37
N SER A 158 8.67 -2.60 2.02
CA SER A 158 9.89 -2.54 2.81
C SER A 158 9.83 -3.51 3.98
N LEU A 159 10.85 -4.36 4.09
CA LEU A 159 11.06 -5.25 5.23
C LEU A 159 12.53 -5.18 5.67
N PRO A 160 12.80 -5.12 6.99
CA PRO A 160 14.16 -5.29 7.47
C PRO A 160 14.64 -6.70 7.08
N THR A 161 15.71 -6.76 6.30
CA THR A 161 16.33 -8.02 5.89
C THR A 161 17.74 -8.06 6.46
N SER A 162 18.14 -9.19 7.05
CA SER A 162 19.53 -9.38 7.45
C SER A 162 20.39 -9.45 6.19
N ALA A 163 21.32 -8.51 6.03
CA ALA A 163 22.28 -8.51 4.96
C ALA A 163 23.59 -9.10 5.46
N CYS A 164 24.11 -10.12 4.78
CA CYS A 164 25.46 -10.62 5.00
C CYS A 164 26.38 -10.07 3.92
N LEU A 165 27.67 -9.88 4.26
CA LEU A 165 28.67 -9.47 3.30
C LEU A 165 28.86 -10.57 2.25
N SER A 166 28.44 -10.29 1.01
CA SER A 166 28.61 -11.22 -0.11
C SER A 166 30.03 -11.11 -0.68
N ARG A 167 30.58 -12.22 -1.19
CA ARG A 167 31.92 -12.26 -1.81
C ARG A 167 32.17 -11.14 -2.83
N PRO A 168 31.21 -10.75 -3.70
CA PRO A 168 31.42 -9.63 -4.62
C PRO A 168 31.71 -8.29 -3.95
N LEU A 169 31.11 -8.00 -2.78
CA LEU A 169 31.36 -6.74 -2.05
C LEU A 169 32.77 -6.70 -1.44
N ILE A 170 33.36 -7.86 -1.15
CA ILE A 170 34.73 -7.96 -0.63
C ILE A 170 35.75 -7.51 -1.70
N MET A 171 35.45 -7.70 -2.99
CA MET A 171 36.39 -7.39 -4.08
C MET A 171 36.40 -5.91 -4.49
N ILE A 172 35.56 -5.06 -3.89
CA ILE A 172 35.39 -3.64 -4.27
C ILE A 172 36.21 -2.70 -3.34
N SER A 173 36.82 -3.22 -2.26
CA SER A 173 37.83 -2.47 -1.48
C SER A 173 39.23 -2.79 -1.94
#